data_AF-A0AAW9TEX0-F1
#
_entry.id   AF-A0AAW9TEX0-F1
#
_cell.length_a   1.000
_cell.length_b   1.000
_cell.length_c   1.000
_cell.angle_alpha   90.00
_cell.angle_beta   90.00
_cell.angle_gamma   90.00
#
_symmetry.space_group_name_H-M   'P 1'
#
loop_
_entity.id
_entity.type
_entity.pdbx_description
1 polymer ?
#
loop_
_entity_poly.entity_id
_entity_poly.type
_entity_poly.pdbx_seq_one_letter_code
_entity_poly.pdbx_strand_id
1 'polypeptide(L)'
;MIVIPNKNFTADSIRLVLLLNSTTKVNMLKACDKLDLYVSPNLKKDETARRIAQEMLDNPIEILSRLNKQELQIVDEFVKGDANTYVVRKMRKTQYKLQKLFLVATYEDKENLEWHMLMPSELTKALSTSLNFYLDMANKGVKAPSAKQLRMMSALGQFLGGKEL
;
A
#
# COMPACT_ATOMS: atom_id res chain seq x y z
N MET A 1 -12.97 -2.06 -1.41
CA MET A 1 -12.53 -2.17 -0.01
C MET A 1 -12.84 -3.55 0.51
N ILE A 2 -12.02 -4.04 1.44
CA ILE A 2 -12.23 -5.30 2.14
C ILE A 2 -12.78 -4.97 3.52
N VAL A 3 -13.93 -5.56 3.86
CA VAL A 3 -14.62 -5.29 5.12
C VAL A 3 -14.43 -6.47 6.07
N ILE A 4 -14.07 -6.18 7.32
CA ILE A 4 -13.97 -7.18 8.39
C ILE A 4 -15.11 -6.99 9.40
N PRO A 5 -15.59 -8.08 10.04
CA PRO A 5 -16.81 -8.04 10.84
C PRO A 5 -16.62 -7.41 12.23
N ASN A 6 -15.39 -7.38 12.75
CA ASN A 6 -15.07 -6.87 14.09
C ASN A 6 -13.59 -6.42 14.16
N LYS A 7 -13.17 -5.91 15.32
CA LYS A 7 -11.81 -5.44 15.60
C LYS A 7 -10.92 -6.45 16.33
N ASN A 8 -11.27 -7.73 16.31
CA ASN A 8 -10.49 -8.78 16.98
C ASN A 8 -9.29 -9.26 16.15
N PHE A 9 -9.05 -8.65 14.99
CA PHE A 9 -7.91 -8.94 14.13
C PHE A 9 -6.73 -8.06 14.52
N THR A 10 -5.54 -8.62 14.41
CA THR A 10 -4.26 -7.92 14.55
C THR A 10 -3.54 -7.87 13.21
N ALA A 11 -2.60 -6.94 13.06
CA ALA A 11 -1.77 -6.78 11.87
C ALA A 11 -0.98 -8.05 11.52
N ASP A 12 -0.63 -8.86 12.52
CA ASP A 12 0.06 -10.14 12.34
C ASP A 12 -0.89 -11.29 11.96
N SER A 13 -2.17 -11.18 12.33
CA SER A 13 -3.20 -12.18 12.02
C SER A 13 -3.73 -12.09 10.58
N ILE A 14 -3.51 -10.95 9.91
CA ILE A 14 -3.89 -10.75 8.50
C ILE A 14 -2.66 -10.75 7.61
N ARG A 15 -2.80 -11.31 6.41
CA ARG A 15 -1.76 -11.30 5.37
C ARG A 15 -2.27 -10.59 4.13
N LEU A 16 -1.40 -9.87 3.44
CA LEU A 16 -1.71 -9.15 2.20
C LEU A 16 -2.27 -10.10 1.15
N VAL A 17 -1.74 -11.33 1.05
CA VAL A 17 -2.27 -12.35 0.16
C VAL A 17 -3.73 -12.72 0.48
N LEU A 18 -4.12 -12.76 1.76
CA LEU A 18 -5.50 -13.06 2.15
C LEU A 18 -6.44 -11.92 1.77
N LEU A 19 -6.00 -10.68 1.95
CA LEU A 19 -6.73 -9.49 1.51
C LEU A 19 -6.94 -9.51 -0.01
N LEU A 20 -5.88 -9.73 -0.78
CA LEU A 20 -5.98 -9.81 -2.24
C LEU A 20 -6.89 -10.97 -2.67
N ASN A 21 -6.78 -12.13 -2.03
CA ASN A 21 -7.59 -13.29 -2.38
C ASN A 21 -9.07 -13.14 -1.96
N SER A 22 -9.42 -12.16 -1.11
CA SER A 22 -10.81 -11.86 -0.77
C SER A 22 -11.55 -11.05 -1.83
N THR A 23 -10.89 -10.68 -2.94
CA THR A 23 -11.54 -10.02 -4.10
C THR A 23 -11.45 -10.86 -5.37
N THR A 24 -12.01 -10.37 -6.47
CA THR A 24 -11.97 -11.06 -7.77
C THR A 24 -10.60 -10.90 -8.42
N LYS A 25 -10.20 -11.89 -9.23
CA LYS A 25 -8.94 -11.83 -10.00
C LYS A 25 -8.84 -10.57 -10.87
N VAL A 26 -9.94 -10.16 -11.48
CA VAL A 26 -10.02 -8.93 -12.28
C VAL A 26 -9.71 -7.69 -11.43
N ASN A 27 -10.24 -7.61 -10.21
CA ASN A 27 -9.97 -6.49 -9.32
C ASN A 27 -8.51 -6.48 -8.83
N MET A 28 -7.94 -7.66 -8.54
CA MET A 28 -6.52 -7.78 -8.19
C MET A 28 -5.62 -7.26 -9.33
N LEU A 29 -5.86 -7.71 -10.56
CA LEU A 29 -5.08 -7.26 -11.73
C LEU A 29 -5.25 -5.75 -11.98
N LYS A 30 -6.44 -5.18 -11.77
CA LYS A 30 -6.65 -3.72 -11.82
C LYS A 30 -5.89 -2.96 -10.73
N ALA A 31 -5.69 -3.55 -9.55
CA ALA A 31 -4.87 -2.93 -8.50
C ALA A 31 -3.37 -3.02 -8.85
N CYS A 32 -2.93 -4.17 -9.37
CA CYS A 32 -1.58 -4.40 -9.88
C CYS A 32 -1.20 -3.38 -10.96
N ASP A 33 -2.05 -3.20 -11.97
CA ASP A 33 -1.88 -2.23 -13.06
C ASP A 33 -1.78 -0.78 -12.56
N LYS A 34 -2.59 -0.39 -11.57
CA LYS A 34 -2.51 0.95 -10.94
C LYS A 34 -1.18 1.23 -10.23
N LEU A 35 -0.49 0.18 -9.82
CA LEU A 35 0.82 0.25 -9.20
C LEU A 35 1.96 0.10 -10.22
N ASP A 36 1.66 -0.02 -11.52
CA ASP A 36 2.67 -0.29 -12.57
C ASP A 36 3.42 -1.62 -12.32
N LEU A 37 2.77 -2.56 -11.62
CA LEU A 37 3.26 -3.90 -11.36
C LEU A 37 2.74 -4.87 -12.44
N TYR A 38 3.52 -5.89 -12.76
CA TYR A 38 3.13 -6.91 -13.74
C TYR A 38 2.98 -8.29 -13.11
N VAL A 39 1.81 -8.90 -13.32
CA VAL A 39 1.57 -10.31 -13.04
C VAL A 39 0.80 -10.92 -14.21
N SER A 40 1.24 -12.10 -14.67
CA SER A 40 0.62 -12.77 -15.82
C SER A 40 -0.89 -12.99 -15.61
N PRO A 41 -1.73 -12.56 -16.57
CA PRO A 41 -3.18 -12.73 -16.46
C PRO A 41 -3.63 -14.19 -16.61
N ASN A 42 -2.75 -15.11 -17.02
CA ASN A 42 -3.09 -16.52 -17.24
C ASN A 42 -3.03 -17.38 -15.97
N LEU A 43 -2.51 -16.84 -14.87
CA LEU A 43 -2.37 -17.56 -13.61
C LEU A 43 -3.72 -17.85 -12.95
N LYS A 44 -3.81 -18.90 -12.12
CA LYS A 44 -4.98 -19.13 -11.27
C LYS A 44 -5.11 -18.04 -10.22
N LYS A 45 -6.32 -17.79 -9.73
CA LYS A 45 -6.63 -16.70 -8.78
C LYS A 45 -5.70 -16.69 -7.56
N ASP A 46 -5.53 -17.83 -6.88
CA ASP A 46 -4.70 -17.91 -5.68
C ASP A 46 -3.22 -17.60 -5.98
N GLU A 47 -2.73 -18.05 -7.13
CA GLU A 47 -1.37 -17.77 -7.58
C GLU A 47 -1.20 -16.30 -7.98
N THR A 48 -2.19 -15.70 -8.64
CA THR A 48 -2.22 -14.25 -8.90
C THR A 48 -2.14 -13.46 -7.60
N ALA A 49 -2.91 -13.84 -6.56
CA ALA A 49 -2.88 -13.16 -5.26
C ALA A 49 -1.50 -13.23 -4.60
N ARG A 50 -0.87 -14.42 -4.61
CA ARG A 50 0.49 -14.61 -4.07
C ARG A 50 1.52 -13.75 -4.77
N ARG A 51 1.52 -13.75 -6.11
CA ARG A 51 2.49 -12.96 -6.89
C ARG A 51 2.29 -11.46 -6.70
N ILE A 52 1.05 -10.98 -6.72
CA ILE A 52 0.79 -9.55 -6.47
C ILE A 52 1.22 -9.15 -5.06
N ALA A 53 0.95 -9.98 -4.05
CA ALA A 53 1.39 -9.70 -2.69
C ALA A 53 2.92 -9.60 -2.61
N GLN A 54 3.64 -10.54 -3.22
CA GLN A 54 5.10 -10.54 -3.26
C GLN A 54 5.64 -9.30 -3.97
N GLU A 55 5.13 -8.98 -5.16
CA GLU A 55 5.52 -7.78 -5.93
C GLU A 55 5.27 -6.48 -5.13
N MET A 56 4.16 -6.40 -4.39
CA MET A 56 3.85 -5.25 -3.54
C MET A 56 4.85 -5.11 -2.36
N LEU A 57 5.27 -6.22 -1.77
CA LEU A 57 6.22 -6.25 -0.65
C LEU A 57 7.66 -5.96 -1.12
N ASP A 58 8.04 -6.47 -2.28
CA ASP A 58 9.38 -6.27 -2.84
C ASP A 58 9.56 -4.87 -3.45
N ASN A 59 8.46 -4.22 -3.86
CA ASN A 59 8.48 -2.91 -4.50
C ASN A 59 7.66 -1.85 -3.73
N PRO A 60 8.01 -1.53 -2.46
CA PRO A 60 7.23 -0.60 -1.63
C PRO A 60 7.14 0.82 -2.23
N ILE A 61 8.13 1.22 -3.03
CA ILE A 61 8.17 2.51 -3.74
C ILE A 61 7.02 2.64 -4.76
N GLU A 62 6.62 1.54 -5.41
CA GLU A 62 5.49 1.55 -6.36
C GLU A 62 4.17 1.86 -5.65
N ILE A 63 4.05 1.48 -4.38
CA ILE A 63 2.90 1.83 -3.54
C ILE A 63 3.01 3.27 -3.07
N LEU A 64 4.11 3.63 -2.39
CA LEU A 64 4.27 4.93 -1.74
C LEU A 64 4.18 6.09 -2.74
N SER A 65 4.76 5.95 -3.93
CA SER A 65 4.72 6.98 -4.97
C SER A 65 3.31 7.26 -5.52
N ARG A 66 2.34 6.39 -5.24
CA ARG A 66 0.94 6.55 -5.66
C ARG A 66 0.07 7.16 -4.56
N LEU A 67 0.55 7.23 -3.32
CA LEU A 67 -0.22 7.76 -2.19
C LEU A 67 -0.12 9.29 -2.14
N ASN A 68 -1.21 9.94 -1.71
CA ASN A 68 -1.18 11.38 -1.41
C ASN A 68 -0.70 11.64 0.02
N LYS A 69 -0.51 12.91 0.40
CA LYS A 69 -0.06 13.30 1.75
C LYS A 69 -0.88 12.66 2.89
N GLN A 70 -2.21 12.69 2.80
CA GLN A 70 -3.09 12.12 3.83
C GLN A 70 -2.92 10.60 3.93
N GLU A 71 -2.74 9.92 2.80
CA GLU A 71 -2.54 8.48 2.75
C GLU A 71 -1.15 8.08 3.28
N LEU A 72 -0.12 8.85 2.97
CA LEU A 72 1.22 8.66 3.55
C LEU A 72 1.20 8.87 5.07
N GLN A 73 0.45 9.84 5.58
CA GLN A 73 0.25 10.03 7.03
C GLN A 73 -0.48 8.85 7.68
N ILE A 74 -1.47 8.26 7.00
CA ILE A 74 -2.10 7.03 7.48
C ILE A 74 -1.09 5.87 7.54
N VAL A 75 -0.21 5.73 6.54
CA VAL A 75 0.86 4.71 6.57
C VAL A 75 1.83 4.97 7.73
N ASP A 76 2.19 6.23 7.99
CA ASP A 76 3.04 6.62 9.11
C ASP A 76 2.44 6.24 10.47
N GLU A 77 1.14 6.45 10.65
CA GLU A 77 0.43 6.01 11.86
C GLU A 77 0.49 4.48 12.03
N PHE A 78 0.37 3.71 10.94
CA PHE A 78 0.54 2.24 11.01
C PHE A 78 1.97 1.83 11.33
N VAL A 79 2.97 2.51 10.76
CA VAL A 79 4.40 2.18 10.98
C VAL A 79 4.84 2.50 12.41
N LYS A 80 4.31 3.57 13.01
CA LYS A 80 4.59 3.96 14.40
C LYS A 80 3.77 3.17 15.42
N GLY A 81 2.67 2.56 14.99
CA GLY A 81 1.80 1.73 15.81
C GLY A 81 2.36 0.35 16.10
N ASP A 82 1.59 -0.41 16.86
CA ASP A 82 1.81 -1.83 17.15
C ASP A 82 0.86 -2.73 16.32
N ALA A 83 0.92 -4.04 16.57
CA ALA A 83 0.09 -5.01 15.87
C ALA A 83 -1.43 -4.84 16.10
N ASN A 84 -1.85 -4.09 17.13
CA ASN A 84 -3.26 -3.84 17.44
C ASN A 84 -3.74 -2.49 16.89
N THR A 85 -2.88 -1.75 16.20
CA THR A 85 -3.17 -0.39 15.77
C THR A 85 -4.16 -0.37 14.61
N TYR A 86 -5.34 0.17 14.90
CA TYR A 86 -6.32 0.58 13.89
C TYR A 86 -6.21 2.08 13.65
N VAL A 87 -6.00 2.48 12.40
CA VAL A 87 -6.05 3.90 12.02
C VAL A 87 -7.50 4.28 11.74
N VAL A 88 -8.03 5.17 12.57
CA VAL A 88 -9.44 5.60 12.53
C VAL A 88 -9.58 6.87 11.70
N ARG A 89 -10.56 6.88 10.79
CA ARG A 89 -10.96 8.05 9.99
C ARG A 89 -12.47 8.12 9.84
N LYS A 90 -13.04 9.33 9.78
CA LYS A 90 -14.46 9.51 9.47
C LYS A 90 -14.78 8.91 8.09
N MET A 91 -15.91 8.20 8.02
CA MET A 91 -16.45 7.69 6.77
C MET A 91 -16.70 8.85 5.81
N ARG A 92 -16.42 8.60 4.54
CA ARG A 92 -16.63 9.56 3.47
C ARG A 92 -17.14 8.85 2.23
N LYS A 93 -17.66 9.62 1.27
CA LYS A 93 -18.19 9.06 0.01
C LYS A 93 -17.13 8.30 -0.80
N THR A 94 -15.86 8.66 -0.69
CA THR A 94 -14.77 8.11 -1.50
C THR A 94 -13.80 7.27 -0.65
N GLN A 95 -13.53 6.03 -1.05
CA GLN A 95 -12.51 5.21 -0.36
C GLN A 95 -11.10 5.80 -0.53
N TYR A 96 -10.23 5.61 0.46
CA TYR A 96 -8.79 5.85 0.33
C TYR A 96 -8.17 4.89 -0.69
N LYS A 97 -7.06 5.27 -1.33
CA LYS A 97 -6.28 4.39 -2.20
C LYS A 97 -5.83 3.14 -1.45
N LEU A 98 -5.46 3.28 -0.17
CA LEU A 98 -5.15 2.15 0.71
C LEU A 98 -6.25 1.06 0.68
N GLN A 99 -7.52 1.46 0.76
CA GLN A 99 -8.68 0.56 0.70
C GLN A 99 -9.00 0.08 -0.73
N LYS A 100 -8.77 0.93 -1.74
CA LYS A 100 -9.01 0.59 -3.16
C LYS A 100 -7.96 -0.34 -3.75
N LEU A 101 -6.74 -0.29 -3.21
CA LEU A 101 -5.60 -1.12 -3.59
C LEU A 101 -5.46 -2.37 -2.71
N PHE A 102 -6.44 -2.62 -1.82
CA PHE A 102 -6.49 -3.80 -0.96
C PHE A 102 -5.29 -3.93 0.01
N LEU A 103 -4.73 -2.78 0.41
CA LEU A 103 -3.59 -2.70 1.33
C LEU A 103 -4.01 -2.78 2.81
N VAL A 104 -5.29 -2.56 3.08
CA VAL A 104 -5.86 -2.57 4.43
C VAL A 104 -7.18 -3.33 4.46
N ALA A 105 -7.47 -3.95 5.60
CA ALA A 105 -8.80 -4.38 5.98
C ALA A 105 -9.51 -3.23 6.71
N THR A 106 -10.83 -3.11 6.57
CA THR A 106 -11.59 -2.03 7.19
C THR A 106 -12.75 -2.58 8.01
N TYR A 107 -12.82 -2.25 9.30
CA TYR A 107 -14.04 -2.36 10.08
C TYR A 107 -14.86 -1.08 9.92
N GLU A 108 -16.16 -1.23 9.66
CA GLU A 108 -17.10 -0.12 9.47
C GLU A 108 -17.92 0.10 10.74
N ASP A 109 -17.55 1.11 11.53
CA ASP A 109 -18.33 1.56 12.67
C ASP A 109 -19.42 2.52 12.19
N LYS A 110 -20.61 1.96 11.94
CA LYS A 110 -21.76 2.73 11.43
C LYS A 110 -22.39 3.64 12.48
N GLU A 111 -22.19 3.36 13.77
CA GLU A 111 -22.72 4.17 14.86
C GLU A 111 -21.97 5.51 14.94
N ASN A 112 -20.64 5.45 14.84
CA ASN A 112 -19.77 6.64 14.92
C ASN A 112 -19.41 7.22 13.54
N LEU A 113 -19.88 6.59 12.46
CA LEU A 113 -19.54 6.89 11.06
C LEU A 113 -18.02 6.90 10.85
N GLU A 114 -17.35 5.83 11.26
CA GLU A 114 -15.90 5.68 11.22
C GLU A 114 -15.42 4.43 10.48
N TRP A 115 -14.36 4.61 9.71
CA TRP A 115 -13.54 3.51 9.23
C TRP A 115 -12.39 3.26 10.19
N HIS A 116 -12.31 2.02 10.68
CA HIS A 116 -11.20 1.51 11.46
C HIS A 116 -10.37 0.63 10.54
N MET A 117 -9.27 1.17 10.03
CA MET A 117 -8.42 0.46 9.05
C MET A 117 -7.29 -0.28 9.75
N LEU A 118 -6.97 -1.49 9.26
CA LEU A 118 -5.88 -2.33 9.75
C LEU A 118 -4.98 -2.74 8.58
N MET A 119 -3.67 -2.51 8.71
CA MET A 119 -2.67 -2.89 7.71
C MET A 119 -1.93 -4.17 8.15
N PRO A 120 -1.69 -5.15 7.25
CA PRO A 120 -0.83 -6.30 7.56
C PRO A 120 0.58 -5.87 7.98
N SER A 121 1.15 -6.52 8.99
CA SER A 121 2.47 -6.15 9.54
C SER A 121 3.62 -6.37 8.56
N GLU A 122 3.50 -7.35 7.66
CA GLU A 122 4.45 -7.54 6.56
C GLU A 122 4.51 -6.33 5.62
N LEU A 123 3.36 -5.67 5.40
CA LEU A 123 3.27 -4.52 4.54
C LEU A 123 3.79 -3.26 5.25
N THR A 124 3.48 -3.07 6.53
CA THR A 124 4.04 -1.93 7.29
C THR A 124 5.57 -1.98 7.32
N LYS A 125 6.15 -3.18 7.53
CA LYS A 125 7.60 -3.41 7.48
C LYS A 125 8.20 -3.12 6.11
N ALA A 126 7.56 -3.55 5.02
CA ALA A 126 8.04 -3.27 3.68
C ALA A 126 7.98 -1.77 3.34
N LEU A 127 6.91 -1.07 3.74
CA LEU A 127 6.74 0.36 3.42
C LEU A 127 7.65 1.26 4.26
N SER A 128 7.98 0.87 5.49
CA SER A 128 8.76 1.71 6.42
C SER A 128 10.15 2.09 5.89
N THR A 129 10.76 1.23 5.07
CA THR A 129 12.12 1.43 4.52
C THR A 129 12.24 2.70 3.68
N SER A 130 11.15 3.10 3.01
CA SER A 130 11.15 4.21 2.06
C SER A 130 10.13 5.30 2.42
N LEU A 131 9.34 5.11 3.48
CA LEU A 131 8.24 6.01 3.85
C LEU A 131 8.72 7.44 4.14
N ASN A 132 9.80 7.59 4.91
CA ASN A 132 10.30 8.91 5.34
C ASN A 132 10.62 9.82 4.14
N PHE A 133 11.26 9.27 3.10
CA PHE A 133 11.56 10.00 1.87
C PHE A 133 10.29 10.56 1.21
N TYR A 134 9.24 9.76 1.10
CA TYR A 134 7.96 10.18 0.52
C TYR A 134 7.20 11.16 1.42
N LEU A 135 7.24 10.99 2.74
CA LEU A 135 6.66 11.93 3.70
C LEU A 135 7.34 13.30 3.62
N ASP A 136 8.66 13.35 3.59
CA ASP A 136 9.42 14.60 3.54
C ASP A 136 9.09 15.42 2.30
N MET A 137 9.01 14.78 1.13
CA MET A 137 8.59 15.46 -0.10
C MET A 137 7.14 15.93 -0.03
N ALA A 138 6.22 15.10 0.47
CA ALA A 138 4.82 15.49 0.64
C ALA A 138 4.65 16.64 1.63
N ASN A 139 5.48 16.71 2.68
CA ASN A 139 5.50 17.79 3.65
C ASN A 139 6.06 19.09 3.06
N LYS A 140 7.07 19.00 2.18
CA LYS A 140 7.60 20.12 1.41
C LYS A 140 6.69 20.58 0.26
N GLY A 141 5.58 19.87 0.00
CA GLY A 141 4.70 20.14 -1.13
C GLY A 141 5.30 19.79 -2.50
N VAL A 142 6.38 19.00 -2.52
CA VAL A 142 7.08 18.58 -3.73
C VAL A 142 6.51 17.25 -4.20
N LYS A 143 6.26 17.14 -5.51
CA LYS A 143 5.83 15.88 -6.11
C LYS A 143 6.98 14.87 -6.07
N ALA A 144 6.78 13.80 -5.31
CA ALA A 144 7.73 12.70 -5.25
C ALA A 144 7.90 12.01 -6.62
N PRO A 145 9.13 11.60 -6.98
CA PRO A 145 9.34 10.79 -8.17
C PRO A 145 8.62 9.44 -8.05
N SER A 146 8.11 8.97 -9.19
CA SER A 146 7.65 7.59 -9.32
C SER A 146 8.82 6.61 -9.28
N ALA A 147 8.55 5.35 -8.98
CA ALA A 147 9.56 4.31 -9.05
C ALA A 147 10.21 4.21 -10.45
N LYS A 148 9.42 4.38 -11.52
CA LYS A 148 9.94 4.45 -12.90
C LYS A 148 10.93 5.61 -13.08
N GLN A 149 10.63 6.79 -12.53
CA GLN A 149 11.55 7.92 -12.59
C GLN A 149 12.83 7.63 -11.81
N LEU A 150 12.73 7.04 -10.62
CA LEU A 150 13.90 6.63 -9.82
C LEU A 150 14.76 5.62 -10.56
N ARG A 151 14.16 4.60 -11.19
CA ARG A 151 14.87 3.62 -12.04
C ARG A 151 15.58 4.29 -13.22
N MET A 152 14.92 5.23 -13.90
CA MET A 152 15.53 5.99 -15.00
C MET A 152 16.69 6.86 -14.51
N MET A 153 16.53 7.57 -13.39
CA MET A 153 17.60 8.39 -12.80
C MET A 153 18.81 7.54 -12.40
N SER A 154 18.57 6.37 -11.79
CA SER A 154 19.62 5.41 -11.44
C SER A 154 20.36 4.90 -12.68
N ALA A 155 19.64 4.51 -13.74
CA ALA A 155 20.23 4.01 -14.98
C ALA A 155 21.03 5.10 -15.70
N LEU A 156 20.51 6.33 -15.75
CA LEU A 156 21.23 7.47 -16.34
C LEU A 156 22.48 7.83 -15.54
N GLY A 157 22.42 7.79 -14.20
CA GLY A 157 23.60 8.04 -13.35
C GLY A 157 24.71 6.99 -13.54
N GLN A 158 24.34 5.72 -13.74
CA GLN A 158 25.27 4.66 -14.10
C GLN A 158 25.87 4.88 -15.50
N PHE A 159 25.05 5.30 -16.47
CA PHE A 159 25.49 5.56 -17.84
C PHE A 159 26.40 6.78 -17.97
N LEU A 160 26.14 7.84 -17.19
CA LEU A 160 26.91 9.09 -17.20
C LEU A 160 28.16 9.05 -16.30
N GLY A 161 28.52 7.89 -15.75
CA GLY A 161 29.80 7.67 -15.10
C GLY A 161 29.93 8.22 -13.67
N GLY A 162 28.89 8.07 -12.84
CA GLY A 162 29.01 8.11 -11.38
C GLY A 162 29.86 9.24 -10.80
N LYS A 163 29.38 10.49 -10.88
CA LYS A 163 29.69 11.47 -9.84
C LYS A 163 28.48 11.52 -8.91
N GLU A 164 28.72 11.13 -7.66
CA GLU A 164 27.77 11.28 -6.56
C GLU A 164 27.14 12.68 -6.59
N LEU A 165 25.80 12.72 -6.53
CA LEU A 165 25.02 13.91 -6.22
C LEU A 165 24.51 13.78 -4.79
#